data_AF-A0A1G3Z828-F1
#
_entry.id   AF-A0A1G3Z828-F1
#
_cell.length_a   1.000
_cell.length_b   1.000
_cell.length_c   1.000
_cell.angle_alpha   90.00
_cell.angle_beta   90.00
_cell.angle_gamma   90.00
#
_symmetry.space_group_name_H-M   'P 1'
#
loop_
_entity.id
_entity.type
_entity.pdbx_description
1 polymer ?
#
loop_
_entity_poly.entity_id
_entity_poly.type
_entity_poly.pdbx_seq_one_letter_code
_entity_poly.pdbx_strand_id
1 'polypeptide(L)'
;MATATKTKTSEPDVKALEFAIAAINKQFGDGAIMRMGEATKMNVSVLSTGCIAIDLALGTGGLPKGRIIEVFGPESSGKTTLCLSVIAEAQKQGGKAVFIDVEHALDPRYAKTVGIDLDALIVSQPENGEDALNITETLIRSGAIDVIVIDSVAALISKAELDGQMGDATVGAQARLMSQAMRRLTSAVSKSQCICIFTNQIREKIGVMFGSPETTPGGRALKFFSSVRIDIRRVGQIKDNVGKIIGNRTRVKVVKNKVAPPFTECEFDIMYAEGISKSGSILDLALEHQFLEKKGAWVAYNGSLIGQGREAAKQYLESNPKIAQDLQAAILQKVKVCGGTVLAESSDLKE
;
A
#
# COMPACT_ATOMS: atom_id res chain seq x y z
N MET A 1 9.22 34.36 24.11
CA MET A 1 8.37 34.01 25.27
C MET A 1 7.04 34.73 25.12
N ALA A 2 5.99 34.03 24.68
CA ALA A 2 4.61 34.47 24.83
C ALA A 2 3.90 33.33 25.57
N THR A 3 3.68 33.52 26.85
CA THR A 3 3.02 32.58 27.76
C THR A 3 1.55 32.45 27.33
N ALA A 4 1.19 31.29 26.77
CA ALA A 4 -0.20 30.95 26.50
C ALA A 4 -0.95 30.78 27.83
N THR A 5 -1.82 31.72 28.13
CA THR A 5 -2.74 31.69 29.27
C THR A 5 -3.71 30.52 29.09
N LYS A 6 -3.54 29.45 29.89
CA LYS A 6 -4.55 28.39 30.02
C LYS A 6 -5.80 28.97 30.68
N THR A 7 -6.79 29.35 29.89
CA THR A 7 -8.14 29.68 30.38
C THR A 7 -8.76 28.43 31.02
N LYS A 8 -9.02 28.46 32.33
CA LYS A 8 -9.78 27.42 33.03
C LYS A 8 -11.22 27.43 32.51
N THR A 9 -11.62 26.35 31.82
CA THR A 9 -12.99 26.11 31.36
C THR A 9 -13.92 26.03 32.57
N SER A 10 -15.07 26.72 32.55
CA SER A 10 -16.01 26.70 33.67
C SER A 10 -16.83 25.40 33.67
N GLU A 11 -17.21 24.87 34.84
CA GLU A 11 -18.05 23.65 34.96
C GLU A 11 -19.34 23.64 34.09
N PRO A 12 -20.09 24.76 33.94
CA PRO A 12 -21.26 24.77 33.06
C PRO A 12 -20.91 24.59 31.57
N ASP A 13 -19.74 25.05 31.13
CA ASP A 13 -19.29 24.86 29.73
C ASP A 13 -18.97 23.39 29.43
N VAL A 14 -18.46 22.65 30.43
CA VAL A 14 -18.15 21.21 30.29
C VAL A 14 -19.43 20.39 30.13
N LYS A 15 -20.46 20.66 30.93
CA LYS A 15 -21.76 19.97 30.82
C LYS A 15 -22.50 20.29 29.52
N ALA A 16 -22.46 21.54 29.07
CA ALA A 16 -23.05 21.93 27.79
C ALA A 16 -22.36 21.23 26.61
N LEU A 17 -21.02 21.13 26.66
CA LEU A 17 -20.23 20.41 25.66
C LEU A 17 -20.54 18.91 25.65
N GLU A 18 -20.68 18.27 26.82
CA GLU A 18 -21.05 16.86 26.92
C GLU A 18 -22.45 16.58 26.37
N PHE A 19 -23.41 17.45 26.66
CA PHE A 19 -24.76 17.35 26.09
C PHE A 19 -24.75 17.49 24.57
N ALA A 20 -23.98 18.45 24.04
CA ALA A 20 -23.82 18.61 22.59
C ALA A 20 -23.18 17.37 21.94
N ILE A 21 -22.13 16.80 22.56
CA ILE A 21 -21.49 15.56 22.11
C ILE A 21 -22.48 14.40 22.10
N ALA A 22 -23.27 14.23 23.17
CA ALA A 22 -24.29 13.19 23.26
C ALA A 22 -25.41 13.38 22.23
N ALA A 23 -25.85 14.62 22.00
CA ALA A 23 -26.87 14.92 20.98
C ALA A 23 -26.36 14.62 19.56
N ILE A 24 -25.10 14.97 19.27
CA ILE A 24 -24.44 14.68 18.00
C ILE A 24 -24.33 13.17 17.79
N ASN A 25 -23.83 12.41 18.77
CA ASN A 25 -23.72 10.95 18.65
C ASN A 25 -25.10 10.28 18.51
N LYS A 26 -26.13 10.76 19.21
CA LYS A 26 -27.50 10.28 19.05
C LYS A 26 -28.08 10.55 17.65
N GLN A 27 -27.75 11.70 17.05
CA GLN A 27 -28.28 12.10 15.74
C GLN A 27 -27.49 11.49 14.57
N PHE A 28 -26.16 11.35 14.71
CA PHE A 28 -25.26 10.99 13.61
C PHE A 28 -24.57 9.62 13.78
N GLY A 29 -24.87 8.91 14.88
CA GLY A 29 -24.32 7.60 15.22
C GLY A 29 -23.16 7.68 16.22
N ASP A 30 -22.98 6.61 16.99
CA ASP A 30 -21.89 6.52 17.96
C ASP A 30 -20.52 6.66 17.28
N GLY A 31 -19.71 7.60 17.77
CA GLY A 31 -18.38 7.92 17.20
C GLY A 31 -18.38 9.00 16.12
N ALA A 32 -19.51 9.67 15.88
CA ALA A 32 -19.55 10.85 15.02
C ALA A 32 -18.70 12.02 15.55
N ILE A 33 -18.56 12.11 16.89
CA ILE A 33 -17.67 13.05 17.55
C ILE A 33 -17.01 12.40 18.77
N MET A 34 -15.69 12.49 18.87
CA MET A 34 -14.87 11.89 19.94
C MET A 34 -13.75 12.85 20.34
N ARG A 35 -13.30 12.80 21.60
CA ARG A 35 -12.12 13.56 22.04
C ARG A 35 -10.86 12.86 21.54
N MET A 36 -9.93 13.61 20.95
CA MET A 36 -8.67 13.08 20.42
C MET A 36 -7.83 12.32 21.47
N GLY A 37 -7.89 12.70 22.74
CA GLY A 37 -7.21 12.00 23.85
C GLY A 37 -7.92 10.73 24.34
N GLU A 38 -9.23 10.61 24.09
CA GLU A 38 -10.02 9.39 24.36
C GLU A 38 -9.96 8.41 23.19
N ALA A 39 -9.53 8.87 22.01
CA ALA A 39 -9.07 8.03 20.91
C ALA A 39 -7.70 7.41 21.22
N THR A 40 -7.54 6.82 22.41
CA THR A 40 -6.36 6.06 22.81
C THR A 40 -6.17 4.92 21.82
N LYS A 41 -5.14 5.03 20.99
CA LYS A 41 -4.75 4.08 19.94
C LYS A 41 -5.88 3.79 18.95
N MET A 42 -6.04 4.66 17.95
CA MET A 42 -6.42 4.16 16.63
C MET A 42 -5.28 3.25 16.14
N ASN A 43 -5.20 2.02 16.65
CA ASN A 43 -4.39 0.96 16.08
C ASN A 43 -4.94 0.76 14.66
N VAL A 44 -4.27 1.38 13.70
CA VAL A 44 -4.63 1.25 12.29
C VAL A 44 -4.45 -0.22 11.96
N SER A 45 -5.55 -0.94 11.75
CA SER A 45 -5.48 -2.33 11.29
C SER A 45 -4.76 -2.33 9.94
N VAL A 46 -3.87 -3.29 9.74
CA VAL A 46 -3.06 -3.40 8.53
C VAL A 46 -3.18 -4.77 7.90
N LEU A 47 -2.88 -4.84 6.61
CA LEU A 47 -2.67 -6.06 5.86
C LEU A 47 -1.23 -6.07 5.32
N SER A 48 -0.50 -7.16 5.53
CA SER A 48 0.87 -7.30 5.00
C SER A 48 0.85 -7.21 3.47
N THR A 49 1.90 -6.62 2.89
CA THR A 49 2.12 -6.65 1.44
C THR A 49 2.71 -7.98 0.95
N GLY A 50 2.98 -8.91 1.85
CA GLY A 50 3.71 -10.15 1.58
C GLY A 50 5.22 -9.96 1.50
N CYS A 51 5.73 -8.78 1.88
CA CYS A 51 7.14 -8.42 1.85
C CYS A 51 7.49 -7.61 3.09
N ILE A 52 8.29 -8.19 4.00
CA ILE A 52 8.67 -7.54 5.26
C ILE A 52 9.38 -6.20 5.02
N ALA A 53 10.19 -6.07 3.96
CA ALA A 53 10.88 -4.83 3.64
C ALA A 53 9.89 -3.69 3.33
N ILE A 54 8.84 -3.99 2.57
CA ILE A 54 7.79 -3.01 2.25
C ILE A 54 6.95 -2.70 3.49
N ASP A 55 6.58 -3.71 4.27
CA ASP A 55 5.80 -3.55 5.51
C ASP A 55 6.52 -2.65 6.53
N LEU A 56 7.84 -2.81 6.66
CA LEU A 56 8.70 -1.95 7.47
C LEU A 56 8.81 -0.54 6.90
N ALA A 57 9.01 -0.41 5.57
CA ALA A 57 9.06 0.90 4.91
C ALA A 57 7.73 1.66 5.08
N LEU A 58 6.58 0.98 5.07
CA LEU A 58 5.28 1.59 5.34
C LEU A 58 5.17 2.14 6.77
N GLY A 59 6.00 1.67 7.70
CA GLY A 59 6.06 2.14 9.08
C GLY A 59 4.89 1.69 9.96
N THR A 60 3.83 1.14 9.37
CA THR A 60 2.67 0.54 10.06
C THR A 60 2.70 -0.99 10.09
N GLY A 61 3.67 -1.63 9.43
CA GLY A 61 3.75 -3.09 9.33
C GLY A 61 2.83 -3.70 8.26
N GLY A 62 2.37 -2.87 7.31
CA GLY A 62 1.47 -3.28 6.23
C GLY A 62 0.61 -2.11 5.72
N LEU A 63 -0.21 -2.39 4.71
CA LEU A 63 -1.16 -1.43 4.15
C LEU A 63 -2.32 -1.17 5.12
N PRO A 64 -2.67 0.10 5.40
CA PRO A 64 -3.72 0.43 6.35
C PRO A 64 -5.12 0.10 5.80
N LYS A 65 -5.88 -0.68 6.56
CA LYS A 65 -7.30 -0.98 6.30
C LYS A 65 -8.15 0.29 6.32
N GLY A 66 -9.22 0.26 5.51
CA GLY A 66 -10.14 1.38 5.36
C GLY A 66 -9.54 2.60 4.67
N ARG A 67 -8.49 2.42 3.85
CA ARG A 67 -7.80 3.51 3.15
C ARG A 67 -7.67 3.25 1.65
N ILE A 68 -7.58 4.36 0.92
CA ILE A 68 -7.21 4.38 -0.49
C ILE A 68 -5.67 4.43 -0.59
N ILE A 69 -5.10 3.57 -1.41
CA ILE A 69 -3.66 3.49 -1.72
C ILE A 69 -3.46 3.68 -3.22
N GLU A 70 -2.43 4.43 -3.61
CA GLU A 70 -1.99 4.50 -5.01
C GLU A 70 -0.63 3.85 -5.16
N VAL A 71 -0.51 2.87 -6.08
CA VAL A 71 0.75 2.26 -6.49
C VAL A 71 1.04 2.71 -7.90
N PHE A 72 2.08 3.51 -8.11
CA PHE A 72 2.41 4.05 -9.42
C PHE A 72 3.87 3.84 -9.78
N GLY A 73 4.17 3.83 -11.07
CA GLY A 73 5.52 3.55 -11.55
C GLY A 73 5.56 3.25 -13.04
N PRO A 74 6.77 3.09 -13.60
CA PRO A 74 6.97 2.71 -15.00
C PRO A 74 6.28 1.39 -15.36
N GLU A 75 6.13 1.12 -16.65
CA GLU A 75 5.72 -0.21 -17.12
C GLU A 75 6.69 -1.28 -16.64
N SER A 76 6.17 -2.49 -16.41
CA SER A 76 6.98 -3.63 -15.92
C SER A 76 7.74 -3.38 -14.61
N SER A 77 7.35 -2.38 -13.81
CA SER A 77 7.99 -2.10 -12.53
C SER A 77 7.53 -3.01 -11.38
N GLY A 78 6.47 -3.79 -11.59
CA GLY A 78 5.92 -4.71 -10.59
C GLY A 78 4.67 -4.20 -9.86
N LYS A 79 4.00 -3.16 -10.35
CA LYS A 79 2.74 -2.63 -9.77
C LYS A 79 1.70 -3.72 -9.55
N THR A 80 1.34 -4.44 -10.61
CA THR A 80 0.37 -5.53 -10.58
C THR A 80 0.86 -6.66 -9.69
N THR A 81 2.13 -7.05 -9.76
CA THR A 81 2.70 -8.07 -8.86
C THR A 81 2.56 -7.70 -7.38
N LEU A 82 2.81 -6.44 -7.00
CA LEU A 82 2.60 -5.98 -5.63
C LEU A 82 1.12 -6.09 -5.23
N CYS A 83 0.20 -5.70 -6.12
CA CYS A 83 -1.24 -5.81 -5.86
C CYS A 83 -1.67 -7.28 -5.71
N LEU A 84 -1.18 -8.17 -6.57
CA LEU A 84 -1.44 -9.61 -6.49
C LEU A 84 -0.89 -10.23 -5.19
N SER A 85 0.29 -9.77 -4.74
CA SER A 85 0.85 -10.19 -3.45
C SER A 85 -0.03 -9.77 -2.27
N VAL A 86 -0.56 -8.54 -2.27
CA VAL A 86 -1.50 -8.07 -1.24
C VAL A 86 -2.80 -8.88 -1.25
N ILE A 87 -3.33 -9.19 -2.44
CA ILE A 87 -4.49 -10.07 -2.60
C ILE A 87 -4.22 -11.46 -2.01
N ALA A 88 -3.07 -12.05 -2.33
CA ALA A 88 -2.69 -13.36 -1.81
C ALA A 88 -2.58 -13.36 -0.27
N GLU A 89 -2.05 -12.30 0.34
CA GLU A 89 -2.01 -12.17 1.80
C GLU A 89 -3.41 -11.96 2.41
N ALA A 90 -4.32 -11.25 1.73
CA ALA A 90 -5.71 -11.13 2.17
C ALA A 90 -6.42 -12.50 2.18
N GLN A 91 -6.29 -13.26 1.09
CA GLN A 91 -6.89 -14.58 0.95
C GLN A 91 -6.35 -15.58 1.99
N LYS A 92 -5.04 -15.53 2.29
CA LYS A 92 -4.43 -16.35 3.36
C LYS A 92 -5.04 -16.08 4.74
N GLN A 93 -5.56 -14.87 4.97
CA GLN A 93 -6.26 -14.50 6.20
C GLN A 93 -7.77 -14.79 6.14
N GLY A 94 -8.24 -15.49 5.10
CA GLY A 94 -9.66 -15.76 4.85
C GLY A 94 -10.45 -14.56 4.32
N GLY A 95 -9.77 -13.48 3.96
CA GLY A 95 -10.38 -12.26 3.42
C GLY A 95 -10.78 -12.40 1.96
N LYS A 96 -11.71 -11.54 1.53
CA LYS A 96 -12.19 -11.52 0.14
C LYS A 96 -11.52 -10.42 -0.67
N ALA A 97 -11.14 -10.75 -1.90
CA ALA A 97 -10.46 -9.85 -2.79
C ALA A 97 -11.19 -9.68 -4.12
N VAL A 98 -11.11 -8.47 -4.68
CA VAL A 98 -11.66 -8.12 -5.99
C VAL A 98 -10.56 -7.48 -6.83
N PHE A 99 -10.49 -7.88 -8.10
CA PHE A 99 -9.62 -7.25 -9.10
C PHE A 99 -10.47 -6.65 -10.23
N ILE A 100 -10.41 -5.33 -10.38
CA ILE A 100 -11.04 -4.58 -11.46
C ILE A 100 -9.98 -4.40 -12.55
N ASP A 101 -10.02 -5.28 -13.55
CA ASP A 101 -9.07 -5.35 -14.67
C ASP A 101 -9.58 -4.50 -15.83
N VAL A 102 -9.24 -3.21 -15.80
CA VAL A 102 -9.57 -2.24 -16.85
C VAL A 102 -8.53 -2.29 -17.98
N GLU A 103 -7.31 -2.75 -17.70
CA GLU A 103 -6.27 -2.95 -18.72
C GLU A 103 -6.44 -4.26 -19.51
N HIS A 104 -7.35 -5.15 -19.10
CA HIS A 104 -7.54 -6.50 -19.68
C HIS A 104 -6.24 -7.31 -19.75
N ALA A 105 -5.38 -7.15 -18.74
CA ALA A 105 -3.99 -7.61 -18.76
C ALA A 105 -3.65 -8.64 -17.66
N LEU A 106 -4.63 -9.03 -16.84
CA LEU A 106 -4.41 -10.00 -15.78
C LEU A 106 -4.17 -11.42 -16.34
N ASP A 107 -2.99 -12.00 -16.10
CA ASP A 107 -2.70 -13.41 -16.43
C ASP A 107 -3.06 -14.33 -15.23
N PRO A 108 -4.08 -15.20 -15.33
CA PRO A 108 -4.46 -16.11 -14.25
C PRO A 108 -3.34 -17.08 -13.85
N ARG A 109 -2.47 -17.48 -14.80
CA ARG A 109 -1.35 -18.38 -14.50
C ARG A 109 -0.33 -17.69 -13.60
N TYR A 110 -0.01 -16.43 -13.88
CA TYR A 110 0.89 -15.66 -13.04
C TYR A 110 0.27 -15.34 -11.69
N ALA A 111 -1.03 -15.01 -11.63
CA ALA A 111 -1.75 -14.83 -10.37
C ALA A 111 -1.66 -16.07 -9.48
N LYS A 112 -1.84 -17.27 -10.04
CA LYS A 112 -1.66 -18.53 -9.33
C LYS A 112 -0.22 -18.72 -8.83
N THR A 113 0.78 -18.36 -9.64
CA THR A 113 2.20 -18.40 -9.24
C THR A 113 2.49 -17.49 -8.04
N VAL A 114 1.86 -16.32 -7.94
CA VAL A 114 1.98 -15.40 -6.80
C VAL A 114 1.25 -15.93 -5.54
N GLY A 115 0.46 -17.00 -5.67
CA GLY A 115 -0.24 -17.66 -4.58
C GLY A 115 -1.67 -17.17 -4.37
N ILE A 116 -2.30 -16.63 -5.41
CA ILE A 116 -3.73 -16.28 -5.41
C ILE A 116 -4.57 -17.54 -5.57
N ASP A 117 -5.61 -17.65 -4.75
CA ASP A 117 -6.72 -18.58 -4.98
C ASP A 117 -7.63 -18.00 -6.07
N LEU A 118 -7.53 -18.58 -7.26
CA LEU A 118 -8.28 -18.12 -8.44
C LEU A 118 -9.78 -18.39 -8.32
N ASP A 119 -10.19 -19.42 -7.59
CA ASP A 119 -11.61 -19.78 -7.45
C ASP A 119 -12.35 -18.79 -6.53
N ALA A 120 -11.60 -18.20 -5.58
CA ALA A 120 -12.11 -17.19 -4.66
C ALA A 120 -11.91 -15.74 -5.14
N LEU A 121 -11.08 -15.49 -6.16
CA LEU A 121 -10.82 -14.14 -6.66
C LEU A 121 -11.97 -13.66 -7.54
N ILE A 122 -12.59 -12.54 -7.17
CA ILE A 122 -13.60 -11.89 -8.01
C ILE A 122 -12.89 -10.98 -9.01
N VAL A 123 -13.11 -11.21 -10.31
CA VAL A 123 -12.57 -10.36 -11.38
C VAL A 123 -13.71 -9.64 -12.09
N SER A 124 -13.55 -8.34 -12.32
CA SER A 124 -14.46 -7.54 -13.13
C SER A 124 -13.68 -6.88 -14.26
N GLN A 125 -14.18 -7.01 -15.49
CA GLN A 125 -13.60 -6.40 -16.69
C GLN A 125 -14.61 -5.39 -17.29
N PRO A 126 -14.74 -4.20 -16.69
CA PRO A 126 -15.70 -3.20 -17.11
C PRO A 126 -15.28 -2.56 -18.44
N GLU A 127 -16.26 -2.18 -19.28
CA GLU A 127 -15.99 -1.52 -20.56
C GLU A 127 -15.55 -0.07 -20.42
N ASN A 128 -16.04 0.64 -19.39
CA ASN A 128 -15.74 2.06 -19.16
C ASN A 128 -15.42 2.37 -17.67
N GLY A 129 -14.83 3.54 -17.45
CA GLY A 129 -14.38 3.98 -16.14
C GLY A 129 -15.50 4.29 -15.15
N GLU A 130 -16.65 4.80 -15.62
CA GLU A 130 -17.82 5.02 -14.75
C GLU A 130 -18.30 3.70 -14.14
N ASP A 131 -18.46 2.67 -14.96
CA ASP A 131 -18.91 1.34 -14.54
C ASP A 131 -17.88 0.71 -13.61
N ALA A 132 -16.59 0.79 -13.95
CA ALA A 132 -15.50 0.31 -13.08
C ALA A 132 -15.60 0.89 -11.66
N LEU A 133 -15.81 2.21 -11.54
CA LEU A 133 -15.86 2.91 -10.26
C LEU A 133 -17.18 2.67 -9.52
N ASN A 134 -18.32 2.54 -10.23
CA ASN A 134 -19.61 2.20 -9.63
C ASN A 134 -19.65 0.77 -9.09
N ILE A 135 -19.07 -0.19 -9.83
CA ILE A 135 -18.89 -1.59 -9.38
C ILE A 135 -18.01 -1.59 -8.13
N THR A 136 -16.87 -0.90 -8.17
CA THR A 136 -15.96 -0.77 -7.03
C THR A 136 -16.68 -0.24 -5.80
N GLU A 137 -17.44 0.86 -5.92
CA GLU A 137 -18.17 1.43 -4.80
C GLU A 137 -19.23 0.48 -4.24
N THR A 138 -19.98 -0.20 -5.11
CA THR A 138 -21.03 -1.14 -4.71
C THR A 138 -20.44 -2.29 -3.91
N LEU A 139 -19.33 -2.87 -4.40
CA LEU A 139 -18.63 -3.96 -3.72
C LEU A 139 -18.06 -3.52 -2.37
N ILE A 140 -17.45 -2.34 -2.28
CA ILE A 140 -16.96 -1.80 -1.01
C ILE A 140 -18.12 -1.58 -0.02
N ARG A 141 -19.26 -1.03 -0.47
CA ARG A 141 -20.42 -0.76 0.37
C ARG A 141 -21.09 -2.02 0.91
N SER A 142 -20.90 -3.17 0.26
CA SER A 142 -21.37 -4.45 0.79
C SER A 142 -20.74 -4.82 2.14
N GLY A 143 -19.58 -4.25 2.47
CA GLY A 143 -18.81 -4.57 3.67
C GLY A 143 -18.16 -5.95 3.66
N ALA A 144 -18.27 -6.70 2.56
CA ALA A 144 -17.78 -8.08 2.46
C ALA A 144 -16.37 -8.20 1.85
N ILE A 145 -15.77 -7.10 1.36
CA ILE A 145 -14.51 -7.11 0.62
C ILE A 145 -13.39 -6.49 1.46
N ASP A 146 -12.30 -7.24 1.66
CA ASP A 146 -11.12 -6.79 2.40
C ASP A 146 -10.17 -5.98 1.52
N VAL A 147 -10.00 -6.39 0.25
CA VAL A 147 -9.10 -5.74 -0.70
C VAL A 147 -9.77 -5.60 -2.06
N ILE A 148 -9.70 -4.42 -2.65
CA ILE A 148 -10.06 -4.18 -4.04
C ILE A 148 -8.92 -3.48 -4.78
N VAL A 149 -8.55 -4.01 -5.94
CA VAL A 149 -7.52 -3.46 -6.82
C VAL A 149 -8.18 -2.95 -8.09
N ILE A 150 -7.84 -1.74 -8.52
CA ILE A 150 -8.23 -1.17 -9.81
C ILE A 150 -6.96 -1.03 -10.65
N ASP A 151 -6.85 -1.84 -11.70
CA ASP A 151 -5.71 -1.87 -12.62
C ASP A 151 -6.16 -1.49 -14.05
N SER A 152 -5.97 -0.26 -14.53
CA SER A 152 -5.33 0.90 -13.87
C SER A 152 -6.12 2.18 -14.08
N VAL A 153 -5.77 3.23 -13.32
CA VAL A 153 -6.37 4.56 -13.46
C VAL A 153 -6.20 5.12 -14.87
N ALA A 154 -5.09 4.81 -15.55
CA ALA A 154 -4.83 5.31 -16.89
C ALA A 154 -5.87 4.79 -17.90
N ALA A 155 -6.41 3.59 -17.66
CA ALA A 155 -7.41 2.93 -18.50
C ALA A 155 -8.87 3.29 -18.14
N LEU A 156 -9.11 4.10 -17.11
CA LEU A 156 -10.45 4.57 -16.75
C LEU A 156 -10.92 5.64 -17.75
N ILE A 157 -11.35 5.20 -18.94
CA ILE A 157 -11.87 6.03 -20.02
C ILE A 157 -13.35 6.30 -19.76
N SER A 158 -13.79 7.55 -19.95
CA SER A 158 -15.21 7.87 -19.76
C SER A 158 -16.07 7.28 -20.88
N LYS A 159 -17.31 6.89 -20.59
CA LYS A 159 -18.26 6.41 -21.62
C LYS A 159 -18.36 7.36 -22.82
N ALA A 160 -18.41 8.67 -22.56
CA ALA A 160 -18.48 9.68 -23.62
C ALA A 160 -17.21 9.72 -24.50
N GLU A 161 -16.05 9.38 -23.95
CA GLU A 161 -14.80 9.27 -24.71
C GLU A 161 -14.72 7.96 -25.50
N LEU A 162 -15.30 6.89 -24.96
CA LEU A 162 -15.36 5.58 -25.59
C LEU A 162 -16.33 5.54 -26.78
N ASP A 163 -17.48 6.20 -26.65
CA ASP A 163 -18.50 6.35 -27.70
C ASP A 163 -18.12 7.45 -28.74
N GLY A 164 -17.10 8.27 -28.44
CA GLY A 164 -16.64 9.37 -29.28
C GLY A 164 -15.76 8.93 -30.46
N GLN A 165 -15.38 9.88 -31.31
CA GLN A 165 -14.46 9.63 -32.43
C GLN A 165 -13.02 9.96 -32.06
N MET A 166 -12.07 9.29 -32.71
CA MET A 166 -10.65 9.61 -32.57
C MET A 166 -10.39 11.06 -32.99
N GLY A 167 -9.88 11.88 -32.06
CA GLY A 167 -9.63 13.30 -32.27
C GLY A 167 -10.63 14.23 -31.57
N ASP A 168 -11.71 13.69 -31.00
CA ASP A 168 -12.64 14.48 -30.18
C ASP A 168 -11.94 15.02 -28.93
N ALA A 169 -12.22 16.29 -28.60
CA ALA A 169 -11.61 16.95 -27.46
C ALA A 169 -12.30 16.53 -26.14
N THR A 170 -11.72 15.57 -25.43
CA THR A 170 -12.21 15.06 -24.13
C THR A 170 -11.41 15.59 -22.94
N VAL A 171 -10.99 16.87 -23.02
CA VAL A 171 -10.05 17.46 -22.05
C VAL A 171 -10.58 17.37 -20.61
N GLY A 172 -9.84 16.66 -19.77
CA GLY A 172 -10.12 16.56 -18.33
C GLY A 172 -11.34 15.73 -17.94
N ALA A 173 -11.92 14.93 -18.85
CA ALA A 173 -13.02 14.01 -18.52
C ALA A 173 -12.61 13.03 -17.40
N GLN A 174 -11.49 12.32 -17.59
CA GLN A 174 -10.95 11.38 -16.59
C GLN A 174 -10.67 12.05 -15.23
N ALA A 175 -10.14 13.27 -15.21
CA ALA A 175 -9.85 13.98 -13.96
C ALA A 175 -11.13 14.35 -13.18
N ARG A 176 -12.21 14.71 -13.90
CA ARG A 176 -13.53 14.98 -13.30
C ARG A 176 -14.15 13.70 -12.74
N LEU A 177 -14.12 12.61 -13.52
CA LEU A 177 -14.57 11.29 -13.11
C LEU A 177 -13.89 10.84 -11.81
N MET A 178 -12.55 10.89 -11.78
CA MET A 178 -11.77 10.54 -10.58
C MET A 178 -12.11 11.44 -9.39
N SER A 179 -12.30 12.74 -9.59
CA SER A 179 -12.67 13.67 -8.52
C SER A 179 -14.05 13.37 -7.91
N GLN A 180 -15.01 12.95 -8.73
CA GLN A 180 -16.32 12.51 -8.26
C GLN A 180 -16.24 11.17 -7.53
N ALA A 181 -15.55 10.19 -8.11
CA ALA A 181 -15.41 8.86 -7.54
C ALA A 181 -14.67 8.89 -6.19
N MET A 182 -13.56 9.63 -6.08
CA MET A 182 -12.81 9.72 -4.82
C MET A 182 -13.65 10.28 -3.67
N ARG A 183 -14.53 11.24 -3.93
CA ARG A 183 -15.45 11.78 -2.90
C ARG A 183 -16.43 10.72 -2.38
N ARG A 184 -16.93 9.84 -3.25
CA ARG A 184 -17.85 8.76 -2.88
C ARG A 184 -17.13 7.60 -2.20
N LEU A 185 -16.02 7.16 -2.79
CA LEU A 185 -15.24 6.00 -2.35
C LEU A 185 -14.60 6.23 -0.98
N THR A 186 -14.10 7.42 -0.66
CA THR A 186 -13.39 7.68 0.61
C THR A 186 -14.24 7.32 1.83
N SER A 187 -15.53 7.67 1.82
CA SER A 187 -16.44 7.34 2.92
C SER A 187 -16.76 5.84 2.96
N ALA A 188 -17.01 5.22 1.81
CA ALA A 188 -17.31 3.79 1.72
C ALA A 188 -16.13 2.93 2.19
N VAL A 189 -14.92 3.26 1.74
CA VAL A 189 -13.66 2.60 2.08
C VAL A 189 -13.40 2.70 3.59
N SER A 190 -13.54 3.90 4.18
CA SER A 190 -13.34 4.08 5.62
C SER A 190 -14.32 3.27 6.47
N LYS A 191 -15.59 3.16 6.07
CA LYS A 191 -16.62 2.44 6.83
C LYS A 191 -16.49 0.92 6.73
N SER A 192 -16.12 0.42 5.56
CA SER A 192 -15.98 -1.02 5.30
C SER A 192 -14.68 -1.62 5.79
N GLN A 193 -13.70 -0.79 6.17
CA GLN A 193 -12.32 -1.23 6.45
C GLN A 193 -11.63 -1.91 5.25
N CYS A 194 -12.18 -1.76 4.03
CA CYS A 194 -11.60 -2.26 2.80
C CYS A 194 -10.30 -1.51 2.45
N ILE A 195 -9.32 -2.21 1.90
CA ILE A 195 -8.13 -1.63 1.28
C ILE A 195 -8.43 -1.42 -0.20
N CYS A 196 -8.43 -0.17 -0.65
CA CYS A 196 -8.71 0.17 -2.04
C CYS A 196 -7.44 0.64 -2.75
N ILE A 197 -6.90 -0.19 -3.63
CA ILE A 197 -5.64 0.06 -4.33
C ILE A 197 -5.92 0.49 -5.76
N PHE A 198 -5.39 1.64 -6.15
CA PHE A 198 -5.33 2.08 -7.54
C PHE A 198 -3.92 1.89 -8.05
N THR A 199 -3.75 1.17 -9.16
CA THR A 199 -2.49 1.23 -9.91
C THR A 199 -2.52 2.45 -10.84
N ASN A 200 -1.35 3.03 -11.09
CA ASN A 200 -1.24 4.14 -12.02
C ASN A 200 0.07 4.12 -12.81
N GLN A 201 0.04 4.69 -14.00
CA GLN A 201 1.21 4.83 -14.85
C GLN A 201 1.88 6.19 -14.62
N ILE A 202 3.15 6.29 -15.02
CA ILE A 202 3.84 7.58 -15.09
C ILE A 202 3.61 8.18 -16.49
N ARG A 203 3.39 9.48 -16.52
CA ARG A 203 3.39 10.33 -17.72
C ARG A 203 4.30 11.52 -17.45
N GLU A 204 4.74 12.17 -18.51
CA GLU A 204 5.55 13.39 -18.39
C GLU A 204 4.71 14.63 -18.73
N LYS A 205 4.90 15.71 -17.98
CA LYS A 205 4.35 17.02 -18.31
C LYS A 205 5.29 17.72 -19.29
N ILE A 206 4.78 18.00 -20.48
CA ILE A 206 5.48 18.80 -21.48
C ILE A 206 5.71 20.21 -20.93
N GLY A 207 6.92 20.76 -21.12
CA GLY A 207 7.25 22.15 -20.80
C GLY A 207 7.76 22.40 -19.37
N VAL A 208 8.03 21.36 -18.57
CA VAL A 208 8.68 21.52 -17.25
C VAL A 208 10.19 21.63 -17.43
N MET A 209 10.75 22.82 -17.21
CA MET A 209 12.21 23.08 -17.27
C MET A 209 12.94 22.88 -15.94
N PHE A 210 12.21 22.91 -14.81
CA PHE A 210 12.78 22.76 -13.46
C PHE A 210 11.93 21.78 -12.62
N GLY A 211 12.60 20.87 -11.90
CA GLY A 211 11.96 19.84 -11.09
C GLY A 211 11.67 18.55 -11.88
N SER A 212 10.92 17.63 -11.28
CA SER A 212 10.53 16.37 -11.96
C SER A 212 9.36 16.61 -12.92
N PRO A 213 9.47 16.20 -14.20
CA PRO A 213 8.37 16.28 -15.16
C PRO A 213 7.31 15.20 -14.93
N GLU A 214 7.57 14.21 -14.08
CA GLU A 214 6.69 13.06 -13.89
C GLU A 214 5.36 13.44 -13.22
N THR A 215 4.27 12.90 -13.77
CA THR A 215 2.92 12.99 -13.25
C THR A 215 2.20 11.67 -13.40
N THR A 216 1.02 11.55 -12.80
CA THR A 216 0.15 10.38 -12.93
C THR A 216 -1.18 10.80 -13.58
N PRO A 217 -1.79 9.94 -14.43
CA PRO A 217 -3.14 10.09 -14.97
C PRO A 217 -4.24 10.23 -13.91
N GLY A 218 -5.44 10.64 -14.32
CA GLY A 218 -6.59 10.81 -13.41
C GLY A 218 -6.63 12.13 -12.63
N GLY A 219 -5.82 13.12 -13.02
CA GLY A 219 -5.78 14.43 -12.36
C GLY A 219 -5.13 14.39 -10.97
N ARG A 220 -5.53 15.30 -10.08
CA ARG A 220 -4.93 15.43 -8.73
C ARG A 220 -5.72 14.72 -7.63
N ALA A 221 -6.96 14.32 -7.88
CA ALA A 221 -7.86 13.80 -6.86
C ALA A 221 -7.25 12.62 -6.11
N LEU A 222 -6.86 11.57 -6.83
CA LEU A 222 -6.26 10.37 -6.23
C LEU A 222 -5.04 10.73 -5.35
N LYS A 223 -4.17 11.63 -5.82
CA LYS A 223 -3.01 12.10 -5.04
C LYS A 223 -3.39 12.67 -3.68
N PHE A 224 -4.52 13.36 -3.56
CA PHE A 224 -4.99 13.95 -2.29
C PHE A 224 -5.73 12.95 -1.40
N PHE A 225 -6.59 12.13 -2.01
CA PHE A 225 -7.43 11.18 -1.30
C PHE A 225 -6.66 9.94 -0.82
N SER A 226 -5.66 9.46 -1.57
CA SER A 226 -4.82 8.34 -1.13
C SER A 226 -4.14 8.65 0.21
N SER A 227 -4.21 7.70 1.13
CA SER A 227 -3.50 7.77 2.41
C SER A 227 -2.05 7.36 2.26
N VAL A 228 -1.79 6.40 1.39
CA VAL A 228 -0.44 5.93 1.05
C VAL A 228 -0.25 6.05 -0.46
N ARG A 229 0.91 6.54 -0.89
CA ARG A 229 1.33 6.51 -2.30
C ARG A 229 2.70 5.87 -2.39
N ILE A 230 2.81 4.87 -3.25
CA ILE A 230 4.00 4.04 -3.43
C ILE A 230 4.50 4.24 -4.87
N ASP A 231 5.72 4.77 -5.01
CA ASP A 231 6.47 4.80 -6.28
C ASP A 231 7.26 3.50 -6.37
N ILE A 232 6.95 2.66 -7.35
CA ILE A 232 7.62 1.36 -7.57
C ILE A 232 8.39 1.36 -8.88
N ARG A 233 9.69 1.00 -8.82
CA ARG A 233 10.60 1.02 -9.98
C ARG A 233 11.47 -0.23 -10.03
N ARG A 234 11.65 -0.76 -11.24
CA ARG A 234 12.71 -1.74 -11.51
C ARG A 234 14.06 -1.04 -11.48
N VAL A 235 14.98 -1.50 -10.63
CA VAL A 235 16.34 -0.95 -10.51
C VAL A 235 17.41 -1.85 -11.11
N GLY A 236 17.12 -3.14 -11.31
CA GLY A 236 18.08 -4.08 -11.90
C GLY A 236 17.44 -5.40 -12.34
N GLN A 237 18.23 -6.22 -13.01
CA GLN A 237 17.87 -7.59 -13.41
C GLN A 237 18.58 -8.59 -12.50
N ILE A 238 17.89 -9.67 -12.16
CA ILE A 238 18.44 -10.81 -11.42
C ILE A 238 18.66 -11.92 -12.43
N LYS A 239 19.90 -12.44 -12.47
CA LYS A 239 20.31 -13.49 -13.41
C LYS A 239 20.72 -14.74 -12.65
N ASP A 240 20.46 -15.90 -13.22
CA ASP A 240 20.99 -17.18 -12.72
C ASP A 240 22.47 -17.35 -13.10
N ASN A 241 23.06 -18.47 -12.66
CA ASN A 241 24.47 -18.80 -12.92
C ASN A 241 24.80 -18.97 -14.42
N VAL A 242 23.80 -19.17 -15.28
CA VAL A 242 23.96 -19.32 -16.73
C VAL A 242 23.77 -17.98 -17.44
N GLY A 243 23.33 -16.94 -16.73
CA GLY A 243 23.10 -15.59 -17.24
C GLY A 243 21.67 -15.33 -17.70
N LYS A 244 20.73 -16.28 -17.53
CA LYS A 244 19.32 -16.09 -17.85
C LYS A 244 18.67 -15.18 -16.81
N ILE A 245 17.85 -14.23 -17.28
CA ILE A 245 17.12 -13.32 -16.39
C ILE A 245 15.97 -14.10 -15.72
N ILE A 246 16.01 -14.20 -14.40
CA ILE A 246 15.05 -14.95 -13.58
C ILE A 246 14.16 -14.04 -12.72
N GLY A 247 14.48 -12.75 -12.66
CA GLY A 247 13.71 -11.78 -11.89
C GLY A 247 14.22 -10.36 -12.05
N ASN A 248 13.61 -9.46 -11.29
CA ASN A 248 13.92 -8.04 -11.24
C ASN A 248 14.23 -7.63 -9.81
N ARG A 249 15.30 -6.85 -9.64
CA ARG A 249 15.52 -6.07 -8.42
C ARG A 249 14.64 -4.84 -8.51
N THR A 250 13.81 -4.63 -7.50
CA THR A 250 12.78 -3.60 -7.48
C THR A 250 12.96 -2.73 -6.23
N ARG A 251 12.72 -1.44 -6.39
CA ARG A 251 12.69 -0.46 -5.31
C ARG A 251 11.29 0.11 -5.18
N VAL A 252 10.82 0.27 -3.95
CA VAL A 252 9.64 1.08 -3.64
C VAL A 252 10.03 2.26 -2.78
N LYS A 253 9.36 3.40 -3.00
CA LYS A 253 9.45 4.60 -2.19
C LYS A 253 8.06 5.05 -1.76
N VAL A 254 7.86 5.24 -0.46
CA VAL A 254 6.59 5.72 0.09
C VAL A 254 6.54 7.24 -0.02
N VAL A 255 6.12 7.76 -1.17
CA VAL A 255 6.12 9.22 -1.44
C VAL A 255 5.01 9.97 -0.71
N LYS A 256 4.05 9.26 -0.12
CA LYS A 256 3.02 9.82 0.77
C LYS A 256 2.61 8.77 1.78
N ASN A 257 2.49 9.16 3.04
CA ASN A 257 2.00 8.33 4.12
C ASN A 257 1.26 9.21 5.13
N LYS A 258 -0.01 8.89 5.41
CA LYS A 258 -0.85 9.59 6.40
C LYS A 258 -0.95 8.86 7.74
N VAL A 259 -0.33 7.68 7.88
CA VAL A 259 -0.45 6.82 9.07
C VAL A 259 0.88 6.53 9.76
N ALA A 260 1.99 6.80 9.09
CA ALA A 260 3.36 6.75 9.59
C ALA A 260 4.23 7.75 8.80
N PRO A 261 5.50 7.97 9.19
CA PRO A 261 6.40 8.86 8.45
C PRO A 261 6.52 8.48 6.95
N PRO A 262 6.43 9.45 6.02
CA PRO A 262 6.65 9.22 4.60
C PRO A 262 8.15 9.24 4.23
N PHE A 263 8.42 9.01 2.94
CA PHE A 263 9.73 9.09 2.27
C PHE A 263 10.74 8.00 2.64
N THR A 264 10.26 6.94 3.26
CA THR A 264 10.97 5.67 3.38
C THR A 264 11.06 4.96 2.03
N GLU A 265 12.08 4.14 1.88
CA GLU A 265 12.29 3.30 0.70
C GLU A 265 12.85 1.94 1.09
N CYS A 266 12.61 0.94 0.26
CA CYS A 266 13.23 -0.36 0.41
C CYS A 266 13.41 -1.03 -0.95
N GLU A 267 14.30 -2.02 -0.98
CA GLU A 267 14.51 -2.88 -2.15
C GLU A 267 14.11 -4.31 -1.85
N PHE A 268 13.64 -5.00 -2.88
CA PHE A 268 13.24 -6.40 -2.83
C PHE A 268 13.30 -7.01 -4.23
N ASP A 269 13.15 -8.32 -4.30
CA ASP A 269 13.18 -9.03 -5.57
C ASP A 269 11.77 -9.43 -6.00
N ILE A 270 11.50 -9.25 -7.28
CA ILE A 270 10.36 -9.86 -7.96
C ILE A 270 10.91 -10.96 -8.86
N MET A 271 10.68 -12.21 -8.49
CA MET A 271 11.08 -13.38 -9.27
C MET A 271 9.92 -13.82 -10.17
N TYR A 272 10.23 -14.20 -11.41
CA TYR A 272 9.18 -14.61 -12.36
C TYR A 272 8.47 -15.90 -11.98
N ALA A 273 9.13 -16.75 -11.17
CA ALA A 273 8.62 -18.05 -10.75
C ALA A 273 7.83 -18.04 -9.43
N GLU A 274 7.82 -16.94 -8.67
CA GLU A 274 7.15 -16.89 -7.34
C GLU A 274 6.51 -15.53 -7.00
N GLY A 275 6.78 -14.46 -7.76
CA GLY A 275 6.36 -13.11 -7.39
C GLY A 275 7.35 -12.44 -6.46
N ILE A 276 6.87 -11.78 -5.39
CA ILE A 276 7.78 -11.10 -4.44
C ILE A 276 8.49 -12.14 -3.56
N SER A 277 9.82 -12.11 -3.58
CA SER A 277 10.68 -13.03 -2.84
C SER A 277 10.68 -12.73 -1.34
N LYS A 278 9.93 -13.49 -0.56
CA LYS A 278 9.88 -13.36 0.92
C LYS A 278 11.24 -13.65 1.55
N SER A 279 11.86 -14.75 1.15
CA SER A 279 13.17 -15.22 1.61
C SER A 279 14.27 -14.20 1.28
N GLY A 280 14.24 -13.60 0.09
CA GLY A 280 15.20 -12.58 -0.32
C GLY A 280 15.11 -11.31 0.54
N SER A 281 13.90 -10.84 0.84
CA SER A 281 13.71 -9.68 1.72
C SER A 281 14.15 -9.96 3.16
N ILE A 282 13.88 -11.16 3.70
CA ILE A 282 14.35 -11.55 5.04
C ILE A 282 15.88 -11.62 5.06
N LEU A 283 16.50 -12.22 4.04
CA LEU A 283 17.96 -12.32 3.92
C LEU A 283 18.63 -10.95 3.91
N ASP A 284 18.16 -10.04 3.07
CA ASP A 284 18.75 -8.70 2.92
C ASP A 284 18.65 -7.91 4.24
N LEU A 285 17.47 -7.93 4.89
CA LEU A 285 17.27 -7.26 6.19
C LEU A 285 18.06 -7.93 7.32
N ALA A 286 18.17 -9.25 7.33
CA ALA A 286 18.95 -9.96 8.33
C ALA A 286 20.45 -9.67 8.22
N LEU A 287 20.97 -9.50 7.01
CA LEU A 287 22.34 -9.03 6.77
C LEU A 287 22.52 -7.57 7.21
N GLU A 288 21.59 -6.69 6.82
CA GLU A 288 21.61 -5.26 7.19
C GLU A 288 21.61 -5.07 8.71
N HIS A 289 20.79 -5.84 9.42
CA HIS A 289 20.67 -5.75 10.88
C HIS A 289 21.61 -6.68 11.66
N GLN A 290 22.57 -7.33 10.98
CA GLN A 290 23.60 -8.18 11.59
C GLN A 290 23.05 -9.42 12.33
N PHE A 291 21.89 -9.93 11.93
CA PHE A 291 21.41 -11.26 12.34
C PHE A 291 22.06 -12.37 11.50
N LEU A 292 22.51 -12.03 10.30
CA LEU A 292 23.36 -12.86 9.44
C LEU A 292 24.70 -12.16 9.22
N GLU A 293 25.76 -12.96 9.13
CA GLU A 293 27.12 -12.47 8.90
C GLU A 293 27.61 -12.86 7.51
N LYS A 294 28.32 -11.94 6.85
CA LYS A 294 29.02 -12.23 5.59
C LYS A 294 30.48 -12.58 5.87
N LYS A 295 30.87 -13.84 5.62
CA LYS A 295 32.24 -14.36 5.73
C LYS A 295 32.82 -14.57 4.33
N GLY A 296 33.37 -13.50 3.76
CA GLY A 296 33.83 -13.50 2.37
C GLY A 296 32.67 -13.68 1.39
N ALA A 297 32.68 -14.77 0.62
CA ALA A 297 31.57 -15.14 -0.26
C ALA A 297 30.43 -15.87 0.47
N TRP A 298 30.62 -16.30 1.72
CA TRP A 298 29.63 -17.09 2.45
C TRP A 298 28.75 -16.23 3.35
N VAL A 299 27.51 -16.67 3.55
CA VAL A 299 26.59 -16.16 4.56
C VAL A 299 26.52 -17.15 5.72
N ALA A 300 26.59 -16.66 6.95
CA ALA A 300 26.55 -17.45 8.17
C ALA A 300 25.39 -17.03 9.08
N TYR A 301 24.78 -18.01 9.73
CA TYR A 301 23.76 -17.83 10.78
C TYR A 301 24.25 -18.50 12.06
N ASN A 302 24.34 -17.74 13.16
CA ASN A 302 24.84 -18.24 14.46
C ASN A 302 26.17 -19.02 14.34
N GLY A 303 27.10 -18.50 13.55
CA GLY A 303 28.41 -19.13 13.30
C GLY A 303 28.44 -20.25 12.27
N SER A 304 27.29 -20.83 11.89
CA SER A 304 27.18 -21.89 10.87
C SER A 304 27.04 -21.30 9.47
N LEU A 305 27.78 -21.83 8.49
CA LEU A 305 27.66 -21.39 7.10
C LEU A 305 26.37 -21.92 6.47
N ILE A 306 25.51 -21.02 5.97
CA ILE A 306 24.19 -21.37 5.42
C ILE A 306 24.13 -21.32 3.89
N GLY A 307 25.07 -20.63 3.23
CA GLY A 307 25.12 -20.60 1.78
C GLY A 307 26.28 -19.77 1.23
N GLN A 308 26.80 -20.19 0.07
CA GLN A 308 27.80 -19.44 -0.68
C GLN A 308 27.10 -18.46 -1.63
N GLY A 309 27.22 -17.18 -1.35
CA GLY A 309 26.53 -16.12 -2.07
C GLY A 309 25.06 -15.98 -1.65
N ARG A 310 24.40 -15.01 -2.29
CA ARG A 310 23.03 -14.61 -1.93
C ARG A 310 21.99 -15.67 -2.29
N GLU A 311 22.05 -16.23 -3.49
CA GLU A 311 21.05 -17.19 -3.96
C GLU A 311 21.06 -18.49 -3.16
N ALA A 312 22.24 -19.01 -2.80
CA ALA A 312 22.34 -20.20 -1.95
C ALA A 312 21.78 -19.95 -0.54
N ALA A 313 22.06 -18.78 0.05
CA ALA A 313 21.51 -18.41 1.35
C ALA A 313 19.98 -18.23 1.29
N LYS A 314 19.46 -17.67 0.19
CA LYS A 314 18.01 -17.55 -0.06
C LYS A 314 17.34 -18.93 -0.11
N GLN A 315 17.89 -19.87 -0.88
CA GLN A 315 17.39 -21.25 -0.98
C GLN A 315 17.43 -21.98 0.38
N TYR A 316 18.45 -21.71 1.19
CA TYR A 316 18.52 -22.25 2.55
C TYR A 316 17.36 -21.77 3.42
N LEU A 317 17.02 -20.48 3.38
CA LEU A 317 15.89 -19.92 4.13
C LEU A 317 14.54 -20.48 3.65
N GLU A 318 14.39 -20.70 2.35
CA GLU A 318 13.19 -21.34 1.77
C GLU A 318 13.04 -22.78 2.23
N SER A 319 14.14 -23.52 2.28
CA SER A 319 14.17 -24.91 2.74
C SER A 319 14.00 -25.04 4.26
N ASN A 320 14.21 -23.95 5.02
CA ASN A 320 14.12 -23.92 6.48
C ASN A 320 13.16 -22.83 6.99
N PRO A 321 11.83 -22.99 6.83
CA PRO A 321 10.85 -21.95 7.18
C PRO A 321 10.89 -21.50 8.64
N LYS A 322 11.25 -22.40 9.58
CA LYS A 322 11.39 -22.05 11.00
C LYS A 322 12.45 -20.98 11.23
N ILE A 323 13.62 -21.14 10.62
CA ILE A 323 14.72 -20.17 10.72
C ILE A 323 14.32 -18.83 10.08
N ALA A 324 13.64 -18.88 8.93
CA ALA A 324 13.14 -17.67 8.27
C ALA A 324 12.14 -16.91 9.17
N GLN A 325 11.23 -17.62 9.85
CA GLN A 325 10.27 -17.04 10.80
C GLN A 325 10.96 -16.45 12.03
N ASP A 326 11.96 -17.15 12.59
CA ASP A 326 12.72 -16.68 13.74
C ASP A 326 13.48 -15.39 13.41
N LEU A 327 14.14 -15.35 12.23
CA LEU A 327 14.79 -14.15 11.71
C LEU A 327 13.80 -13.01 11.50
N GLN A 328 12.65 -13.30 10.88
CA GLN A 328 11.60 -12.31 10.66
C GLN A 328 11.10 -11.70 11.97
N ALA A 329 10.85 -12.53 12.99
CA ALA A 329 10.43 -12.07 14.31
C ALA A 329 11.51 -11.20 14.99
N ALA A 330 12.77 -11.62 14.93
CA ALA A 330 13.89 -10.86 15.47
C ALA A 330 14.06 -9.48 14.80
N ILE A 331 13.89 -9.42 13.47
CA ILE A 331 13.92 -8.17 12.71
C ILE A 331 12.80 -7.24 13.17
N LEU A 332 11.56 -7.74 13.25
CA LEU A 332 10.40 -6.94 13.68
C LEU A 332 10.53 -6.43 15.13
N GLN A 333 11.21 -7.16 16.01
CA GLN A 333 11.49 -6.69 17.38
C GLN A 333 12.54 -5.57 17.41
N LYS A 334 13.56 -5.64 16.55
CA LYS A 334 14.65 -4.67 16.49
C LYS A 334 14.23 -3.38 15.76
N VAL A 335 13.47 -3.50 14.68
CA VAL A 335 13.00 -2.37 13.88
C VAL A 335 11.67 -1.90 14.44
N LYS A 336 11.68 -0.81 15.22
CA LYS A 336 10.45 -0.23 15.76
C LYS A 336 9.56 0.27 14.60
N VAL A 337 8.45 -0.43 14.39
CA VAL A 337 7.36 -0.01 13.51
C VAL A 337 6.60 1.14 14.19
N CYS A 338 6.88 2.38 13.79
CA CYS A 338 6.21 3.58 14.30
C CYS A 338 4.83 3.76 13.62
N GLY A 339 3.94 2.79 13.80
CA GLY A 339 2.56 2.91 13.34
C GLY A 339 1.78 3.83 14.27
N GLY A 340 1.27 4.95 13.77
CA GLY A 340 0.30 5.76 14.51
C GLY A 340 0.86 6.77 15.51
N THR A 341 2.11 7.21 15.41
CA THR A 341 2.51 8.43 16.15
C THR A 341 1.78 9.63 15.56
N VAL A 342 0.86 10.18 16.35
CA VAL A 342 0.39 11.55 16.17
C VAL A 342 1.65 12.42 16.14
N LEU A 343 1.90 13.14 15.03
CA LEU A 343 3.04 14.07 14.88
C LEU A 343 2.94 15.31 15.81
N ALA A 344 2.22 15.19 16.91
CA ALA A 344 2.01 16.22 17.92
C ALA A 344 1.89 15.57 19.30
N GLU A 345 2.83 14.71 19.68
CA GLU A 345 3.27 14.75 21.07
C GLU A 345 4.27 15.89 21.15
N SER A 346 3.84 17.03 21.71
CA SER A 346 4.76 17.98 22.30
C SER A 346 5.48 17.25 23.44
N SER A 347 6.56 16.55 23.11
CA SER A 347 7.51 16.04 24.09
C SER A 347 7.95 17.23 24.92
N ASP A 348 7.72 17.10 26.22
CA ASP A 348 8.04 18.06 27.26
C ASP A 348 9.25 18.95 26.90
N LEU A 349 8.99 20.26 26.80
CA LEU A 349 9.99 21.27 27.13
C LEU A 349 10.30 21.06 28.61
N LYS A 350 11.22 20.15 28.88
CA LYS A 350 12.00 20.17 30.11
C LYS A 350 13.04 21.27 29.94
N GLU A 351 12.94 22.21 30.88
CA GLU A 351 13.65 23.48 31.09
C GLU A 351 13.04 24.71 30.39
#